data_AF-A0A6B1GWJ2-F1
#
_entry.id   AF-A0A6B1GWJ2-F1
#
_cell.length_a   1.000
_cell.length_b   1.000
_cell.length_c   1.000
_cell.angle_alpha   90.00
_cell.angle_beta   90.00
_cell.angle_gamma   90.00
#
_symmetry.space_group_name_H-M   'P 1'
#
loop_
_entity.id
_entity.type
_entity.pdbx_description
1 polymer ?
#
loop_
_entity_poly.entity_id
_entity_poly.type
_entity_poly.pdbx_seq_one_letter_code
_entity_poly.pdbx_strand_id
1 'polypeptide(L)'
;MLLILASCSGYRSFREAQHFELTGDWDTAVLRYMELVTADPADLRYRAGLLRAKTQAAHAHFEAGRKLQEAGRDRDAMLEMQRAVQLDPTNQYA
;
A
#
# COMPACT_ATOMS: atom_id res chain seq x y z
N MET A 1 29.60 22.87 1.95
CA MET A 1 28.84 22.79 0.68
C MET A 1 28.38 21.34 0.55
N LEU A 2 27.20 21.00 1.08
CA LEU A 2 26.67 19.64 1.15
C LEU A 2 25.92 19.34 -0.15
N LEU A 3 26.46 18.44 -0.97
CA LEU A 3 25.90 18.05 -2.28
C LEU A 3 24.77 17.04 -2.09
N ILE A 4 23.54 17.45 -2.38
CA ILE A 4 22.33 16.63 -2.34
C ILE A 4 22.28 15.78 -3.62
N LEU A 5 22.65 14.49 -3.53
CA LEU A 5 22.70 13.56 -4.67
C LEU A 5 21.47 12.65 -4.82
N ALA A 6 20.38 12.86 -4.07
CA ALA A 6 19.27 11.91 -4.02
C ALA A 6 18.26 11.99 -5.20
N SER A 7 18.38 12.98 -6.10
CA SER A 7 17.23 13.38 -6.92
C SER A 7 16.91 12.49 -8.13
N CYS A 8 17.81 11.63 -8.62
CA CYS A 8 17.55 10.79 -9.82
C CYS A 8 17.05 9.38 -9.51
N SER A 9 17.44 8.80 -8.36
CA SER A 9 17.03 7.44 -8.00
C SER A 9 15.61 7.43 -7.41
N GLY A 10 15.30 8.34 -6.49
CA GLY A 10 13.97 8.44 -5.87
C GLY A 10 12.86 8.81 -6.87
N TYR A 11 13.16 9.61 -7.90
CA TYR A 11 12.18 9.97 -8.93
C TYR A 11 11.73 8.77 -9.77
N ARG A 12 12.66 7.89 -10.15
CA ARG A 12 12.33 6.68 -10.92
C ARG A 12 11.49 5.72 -10.07
N SER A 13 11.91 5.47 -8.83
CA SER A 13 11.18 4.60 -7.90
C SER A 13 9.79 5.14 -7.55
N PHE A 14 9.63 6.46 -7.46
CA PHE A 14 8.31 7.08 -7.26
C PHE A 14 7.38 6.90 -8.46
N ARG A 15 7.89 7.05 -9.69
CA ARG A 15 7.10 6.78 -10.89
C ARG A 15 6.68 5.31 -11.01
N GLU A 16 7.54 4.41 -10.56
CA GLU A 16 7.22 2.98 -10.50
C GLU A 16 6.12 2.69 -9.48
N ALA A 17 6.18 3.28 -8.27
CA ALA A 17 5.10 3.17 -7.30
C ALA A 17 3.76 3.67 -7.86
N GLN A 18 3.77 4.83 -8.55
CA GLN A 18 2.59 5.36 -9.24
C GLN A 18 2.10 4.46 -10.37
N HIS A 19 2.99 3.75 -11.06
CA HIS A 19 2.57 2.81 -12.09
C HIS A 19 1.73 1.67 -11.51
N PHE A 20 2.16 1.12 -10.38
CA PHE A 20 1.40 0.09 -9.67
C PHE A 20 0.06 0.61 -9.11
N GLU A 21 0.01 1.86 -8.63
CA GLU A 21 -1.27 2.51 -8.30
C GLU A 21 -2.22 2.55 -9.50
N LEU A 22 -1.71 2.94 -10.68
CA LEU A 22 -2.52 3.04 -11.90
C LEU A 22 -3.00 1.69 -12.43
N THR A 23 -2.24 0.62 -12.20
CA THR A 23 -2.64 -0.75 -12.59
C THR A 23 -3.51 -1.43 -11.52
N GLY A 24 -3.72 -0.79 -10.37
CA GLY A 24 -4.47 -1.36 -9.24
C GLY A 24 -3.72 -2.45 -8.48
N ASP A 25 -2.41 -2.57 -8.68
CA ASP A 25 -1.53 -3.47 -7.92
C ASP A 25 -1.15 -2.78 -6.60
N TRP A 26 -2.14 -2.68 -5.72
CA TRP A 26 -2.03 -1.91 -4.49
C TRP A 26 -1.02 -2.50 -3.52
N ASP A 27 -0.87 -3.82 -3.47
CA ASP A 27 0.10 -4.50 -2.61
C ASP A 27 1.54 -4.14 -3.01
N THR A 28 1.84 -4.19 -4.31
CA THR A 28 3.15 -3.79 -4.80
C THR A 28 3.37 -2.30 -4.60
N ALA A 29 2.35 -1.46 -4.84
CA ALA A 29 2.41 -0.03 -4.57
C ALA A 29 2.76 0.26 -3.10
N VAL A 30 2.16 -0.45 -2.13
CA VAL A 30 2.50 -0.32 -0.70
C VAL A 30 3.98 -0.58 -0.46
N LEU A 31 4.52 -1.69 -1.01
CA LEU A 31 5.93 -2.04 -0.84
C LEU A 31 6.86 -0.97 -1.41
N ARG A 32 6.60 -0.49 -2.64
CA ARG A 32 7.44 0.56 -3.26
C ARG A 32 7.37 1.86 -2.48
N TYR A 33 6.19 2.26 -1.99
CA TYR A 33 6.07 3.46 -1.17
C TYR A 33 6.72 3.32 0.21
N MET A 34 6.72 2.12 0.82
CA MET A 34 7.44 1.88 2.06
C MET A 34 8.94 2.08 1.88
N GLU A 35 9.52 1.59 0.78
CA GLU A 35 10.93 1.83 0.45
C GLU A 35 11.22 3.33 0.30
N LEU A 36 10.35 4.06 -0.41
CA LEU A 36 10.50 5.50 -0.62
C LEU A 36 10.40 6.30 0.68
N VAL A 37 9.43 5.99 1.55
CA VAL A 37 9.29 6.62 2.86
C VAL A 37 10.46 6.27 3.78
N THR A 38 11.03 5.07 3.66
CA THR A 38 12.23 4.69 4.42
C THR A 38 13.47 5.46 3.94
N ALA A 39 13.59 5.68 2.63
CA ALA A 39 14.71 6.40 2.03
C ALA A 39 14.66 7.91 2.28
N ASP A 40 13.49 8.53 2.14
CA ASP A 40 13.25 9.93 2.50
C ASP A 40 11.94 10.05 3.30
N PRO A 41 12.03 9.95 4.63
CA PRO A 41 10.87 10.10 5.47
C PRO A 41 10.28 11.50 5.39
N ALA A 42 11.00 12.56 5.02
CA ALA A 42 10.47 13.92 5.04
C ALA A 42 9.58 14.24 3.83
N ASP A 43 9.66 13.45 2.76
CA ASP A 43 8.86 13.65 1.56
C ASP A 43 7.38 13.29 1.79
N LEU A 44 6.54 14.34 1.85
CA LEU A 44 5.10 14.21 2.02
C LEU A 44 4.43 13.45 0.87
N ARG A 45 5.00 13.45 -0.34
CA ARG A 45 4.45 12.74 -1.50
C ARG A 45 4.53 11.24 -1.31
N TYR A 46 5.65 10.76 -0.75
CA TYR A 46 5.86 9.34 -0.47
C TYR A 46 4.94 8.86 0.64
N ARG A 47 4.82 9.65 1.71
CA ARG A 47 3.89 9.35 2.82
C ARG A 47 2.44 9.33 2.35
N ALA A 48 2.03 10.31 1.54
CA ALA A 48 0.67 10.38 1.01
C ALA A 48 0.38 9.22 0.04
N GLY A 49 1.35 8.84 -0.80
CA GLY A 49 1.27 7.65 -1.65
C GLY A 49 1.13 6.37 -0.84
N LEU A 50 1.97 6.19 0.18
CA LEU A 50 1.90 5.04 1.07
C LEU A 50 0.54 4.91 1.74
N LEU A 51 0.00 6.02 2.26
CA LEU A 51 -1.31 6.02 2.90
C LEU A 51 -2.41 5.61 1.92
N ARG A 52 -2.44 6.21 0.72
CA ARG A 52 -3.43 5.83 -0.31
C ARG A 52 -3.33 4.37 -0.72
N ALA A 53 -2.11 3.90 -1.00
CA ALA A 53 -1.88 2.50 -1.39
C ALA A 53 -2.32 1.53 -0.31
N LYS A 54 -2.03 1.82 0.97
CA LYS A 54 -2.47 1.00 2.11
C LYS A 54 -3.97 0.95 2.26
N THR A 55 -4.66 2.09 2.15
CA THR A 55 -6.13 2.12 2.21
C THR A 55 -6.73 1.32 1.06
N GLN A 56 -6.26 1.49 -0.18
CA GLN A 56 -6.78 0.73 -1.33
C GLN A 56 -6.49 -0.77 -1.23
N ALA A 57 -5.29 -1.16 -0.81
CA ALA A 57 -4.95 -2.56 -0.55
C ALA A 57 -5.84 -3.16 0.55
N ALA A 58 -6.10 -2.42 1.63
CA ALA A 58 -7.00 -2.86 2.68
C ALA A 58 -8.43 -3.10 2.16
N HIS A 59 -8.97 -2.19 1.35
CA HIS A 59 -10.27 -2.39 0.70
C HIS A 59 -10.28 -3.63 -0.21
N ALA A 60 -9.22 -3.83 -1.01
CA ALA A 60 -9.12 -4.99 -1.91
C ALA A 60 -9.13 -6.32 -1.13
N HIS A 61 -8.35 -6.40 -0.04
CA HIS A 61 -8.32 -7.57 0.84
C HIS A 61 -9.65 -7.78 1.59
N PHE A 62 -10.32 -6.72 2.02
CA PHE A 62 -11.63 -6.82 2.65
C PHE A 62 -12.68 -7.41 1.68
N GLU A 63 -12.72 -6.89 0.45
CA GLU A 63 -13.62 -7.41 -0.60
C GLU A 63 -13.30 -8.86 -0.99
N ALA A 64 -12.01 -9.22 -1.01
CA ALA A 64 -11.61 -10.61 -1.22
C ALA A 64 -12.08 -11.52 -0.07
N GLY A 65 -11.93 -11.08 1.18
CA GLY A 65 -12.43 -11.79 2.36
C GLY A 65 -13.95 -11.98 2.32
N ARG A 66 -14.70 -10.93 1.98
CA ARG A 66 -16.16 -11.00 1.82
C ARG A 66 -16.58 -12.05 0.78
N LYS A 67 -15.93 -12.08 -0.38
CA LYS A 67 -16.20 -13.09 -1.43
C LYS A 67 -15.87 -14.51 -0.98
N LEU A 68 -14.79 -14.69 -0.21
CA LEU A 68 -14.42 -16.00 0.33
C LEU A 68 -15.43 -16.48 1.37
N GLN A 69 -15.94 -15.57 2.22
CA GLN A 69 -17.00 -15.88 3.19
C GLN A 69 -18.30 -16.26 2.48
N GLU A 70 -18.71 -15.53 1.44
CA GLU A 70 -19.87 -15.87 0.61
C GLU A 70 -19.72 -17.24 -0.06
N ALA A 71 -18.47 -17.68 -0.33
CA ALA A 71 -18.15 -19.01 -0.86
C ALA A 71 -17.99 -20.10 0.23
N GLY A 72 -18.24 -19.81 1.51
CA GLY A 72 -18.09 -20.73 2.63
C GLY A 72 -16.63 -21.07 2.99
N ARG A 73 -15.67 -20.28 2.50
CA ARG A 73 -14.22 -20.44 2.76
C ARG A 73 -13.77 -19.57 3.92
N ASP A 74 -14.38 -19.78 5.09
CA ASP A 74 -14.25 -18.88 6.25
C ASP A 74 -12.80 -18.69 6.73
N ARG A 75 -11.97 -19.74 6.67
CA ARG A 75 -10.55 -19.64 7.05
C ARG A 75 -9.77 -18.71 6.13
N ASP A 76 -10.01 -18.80 4.82
CA ASP A 76 -9.33 -17.95 3.84
C ASP A 76 -9.87 -16.52 3.94
N ALA A 77 -11.17 -16.36 4.16
CA ALA A 77 -11.79 -15.06 4.41
C ALA A 77 -11.15 -14.34 5.59
N MET A 78 -10.97 -15.02 6.72
CA MET A 78 -10.29 -14.49 7.90
C MET A 78 -8.87 -14.01 7.59
N LEU A 79 -8.10 -14.75 6.78
CA LEU A 79 -6.74 -14.36 6.42
C LEU A 79 -6.72 -13.06 5.61
N GLU A 80 -7.62 -12.93 4.63
CA GLU A 80 -7.72 -11.70 3.83
C GLU A 80 -8.21 -10.51 4.67
N MET A 81 -9.20 -10.71 5.54
CA MET A 81 -9.65 -9.67 6.48
C MET A 81 -8.55 -9.24 7.45
N GLN A 82 -7.72 -10.18 7.94
CA GLN A 82 -6.59 -9.85 8.80
C GLN A 82 -5.54 -9.01 8.08
N ARG A 83 -5.32 -9.23 6.77
CA ARG A 83 -4.45 -8.38 5.95
C ARG A 83 -5.03 -6.98 5.80
N ALA A 84 -6.34 -6.87 5.56
CA ALA A 84 -7.01 -5.58 5.46
C ALA A 84 -6.81 -4.72 6.71
N VAL A 85 -6.98 -5.30 7.90
CA VAL A 85 -6.77 -4.61 9.19
C VAL A 85 -5.30 -4.23 9.43
N GLN A 86 -4.35 -5.06 8.99
CA GLN A 86 -2.92 -4.73 9.12
C GLN A 86 -2.48 -3.57 8.23
N LEU A 87 -3.07 -3.45 7.03
CA LEU A 87 -2.75 -2.41 6.07
C LEU A 87 -3.31 -1.05 6.48
N ASP A 88 -4.54 -1.04 7.00
CA ASP A 88 -5.18 0.16 7.51
C ASP A 88 -5.74 -0.11 8.93
N PRO A 89 -4.95 0.15 9.99
CA PRO A 89 -5.40 -0.05 11.36
C PRO A 89 -6.48 0.96 11.78
N THR A 90 -6.66 2.05 10.99
CA THR A 90 -7.69 3.06 11.21
C THR A 90 -8.97 2.77 10.43
N ASN A 91 -8.99 1.69 9.65
CA ASN A 91 -10.10 1.34 8.81
C ASN A 91 -11.33 1.05 9.70
N GLN A 92 -12.37 1.86 9.55
CA GLN A 92 -13.57 1.88 10.40
C GLN A 92 -14.51 0.68 10.16
N TYR A 93 -14.02 -0.43 9.60
CA TYR A 93 -14.80 -1.64 9.31
C TYR A 93 -14.58 -2.77 10.34
N ALA A 94 -13.83 -2.51 11.41
CA ALA A 94 -13.66 -3.42 12.54
C ALA A 94 -14.82 -3.30 13.55
#